data_AF-A0A4Y2PTD1-F1
#
_entry.id   AF-A0A4Y2PTD1-F1
#
_cell.length_a   1.000
_cell.length_b   1.000
_cell.length_c   1.000
_cell.angle_alpha   90.00
_cell.angle_beta   90.00
_cell.angle_gamma   90.00
#
_symmetry.space_group_name_H-M   'P 1'
#
loop_
_entity.id
_entity.type
_entity.pdbx_description
1 polymer ?
#
loop_
_entity_poly.entity_id
_entity_poly.type
_entity_poly.pdbx_seq_one_letter_code
_entity_poly.pdbx_strand_id
1 'polypeptide(L)'
;METHYPTRTNLAQIFLLMRDPNQSEVFSQSELNDLVRYLGLSKDGVEWLWSRLKNKNLLTPGTLFSWYWHLEKEFTQCFSKQGNIVFCNDVQGLKKYFDTEYDPSEWCLFIDSFKTGLKAVLLHNGNSFASLPLGHSVHLEENYNDFSMILEKINYQEHRWTVCGYFKMLTMLLGQQAGYTKFLCLLCL
;
A
#
# COMPACT_ATOMS: atom_id res chain seq x y z
N MET A 1 19.62 -22.15 -6.76
CA MET A 1 18.76 -21.40 -7.68
C MET A 1 19.04 -19.93 -7.40
N GLU A 2 19.99 -19.37 -8.15
CA GLU A 2 20.59 -18.06 -7.88
C GLU A 2 19.59 -16.94 -8.21
N THR A 3 19.35 -16.06 -7.25
CA THR A 3 18.59 -14.82 -7.45
C THR A 3 19.50 -13.83 -8.18
N HIS A 4 19.33 -13.72 -9.49
CA HIS A 4 19.97 -12.69 -10.29
C HIS A 4 19.43 -11.30 -9.88
N TYR A 5 20.19 -10.60 -9.04
CA TYR A 5 20.04 -9.15 -8.90
C TYR A 5 20.35 -8.49 -10.24
N PRO A 6 19.56 -7.50 -10.71
CA PRO A 6 19.89 -6.78 -11.92
C PRO A 6 21.18 -5.98 -11.68
N THR A 7 22.25 -6.36 -12.38
CA THR A 7 23.50 -5.60 -12.41
C THR A 7 23.28 -4.23 -13.04
N ARG A 8 24.19 -3.29 -12.75
CA ARG A 8 24.20 -1.90 -13.25
C ARG A 8 23.98 -1.78 -14.78
N THR A 9 24.31 -2.83 -15.52
CA THR A 9 24.14 -2.99 -16.97
C THR A 9 22.68 -3.22 -17.39
N ASN A 10 21.90 -3.96 -16.59
CA ASN A 10 20.49 -4.27 -16.89
C ASN A 10 19.58 -3.05 -16.73
N LEU A 11 19.84 -2.21 -15.73
CA LEU A 11 19.10 -0.95 -15.55
C LEU A 11 19.40 0.05 -16.68
N ALA A 12 20.64 0.12 -17.14
CA ALA A 12 21.00 0.97 -18.28
C ALA A 12 20.35 0.49 -19.58
N GLN A 13 20.21 -0.82 -19.79
CA GLN A 13 19.51 -1.38 -20.95
C GLN A 13 18.00 -1.16 -20.89
N ILE A 14 17.36 -1.29 -19.73
CA ILE A 14 15.94 -0.96 -19.56
C ILE A 14 15.69 0.54 -19.79
N PHE A 15 16.58 1.41 -19.32
CA PHE A 15 16.51 2.86 -19.54
C PHE A 15 16.74 3.25 -21.01
N LEU A 16 17.45 2.44 -21.78
CA LEU A 16 17.64 2.62 -23.22
C LEU A 16 16.46 2.06 -24.05
N LEU A 17 15.79 1.00 -23.58
CA LEU A 17 14.60 0.42 -24.22
C LEU A 17 13.33 1.28 -24.06
N MET A 18 13.27 2.08 -23.00
CA MET A 18 12.18 3.03 -22.73
C MET A 18 12.39 4.40 -23.41
N ARG A 19 13.47 4.59 -24.17
CA ARG A 19 13.84 5.88 -24.77
C ARG A 19 13.41 5.92 -26.24
N ASP A 20 12.39 6.70 -26.55
CA ASP A 20 12.14 7.17 -27.92
C ASP A 20 13.16 8.29 -28.24
N PRO A 21 14.01 8.15 -29.28
CA PRO A 21 15.12 9.08 -29.54
C PRO A 21 14.68 10.51 -29.92
N ASN A 22 13.39 10.74 -30.15
CA ASN A 22 12.87 12.01 -30.65
C ASN A 22 12.04 12.83 -29.66
N GLN A 23 11.90 12.41 -28.40
CA GLN A 23 11.08 13.14 -27.42
C GLN A 23 11.83 13.37 -26.11
N SER A 24 12.05 14.65 -25.78
CA SER A 24 12.45 15.10 -24.45
C SER A 24 11.22 15.04 -23.54
N GLU A 25 10.79 13.83 -23.19
CA GLU A 25 9.64 13.68 -22.29
C GLU A 25 10.07 13.91 -20.84
N VAL A 26 9.57 15.02 -20.31
CA VAL A 26 9.66 15.38 -18.92
C VAL A 26 8.65 14.51 -18.18
N PHE A 27 9.08 13.73 -17.19
CA PHE A 27 8.19 12.85 -16.44
C PHE A 27 7.21 13.67 -15.59
N SER A 28 5.91 13.41 -15.80
CA SER A 28 4.84 13.82 -14.89
C SER A 28 4.90 13.03 -13.58
N GLN A 29 4.16 13.48 -12.56
CA GLN A 29 4.04 12.76 -11.30
C GLN A 29 3.48 11.33 -11.49
N SER A 30 2.50 11.16 -12.38
CA SER A 30 1.87 9.86 -12.65
C SER A 30 2.83 8.86 -13.28
N GLU A 31 3.57 9.27 -14.31
CA GLU A 31 4.53 8.41 -15.00
C GLU A 31 5.71 8.02 -14.11
N LEU A 32 6.13 8.93 -13.24
CA LEU A 32 7.16 8.63 -12.25
C LEU A 32 6.66 7.59 -11.22
N ASN A 33 5.42 7.75 -10.73
CA ASN A 33 4.83 6.79 -9.79
C ASN A 33 4.69 5.40 -10.43
N ASP A 34 4.28 5.34 -11.70
CA ASP A 34 4.19 4.10 -12.47
C ASP A 34 5.56 3.47 -12.70
N LEU A 35 6.58 4.28 -13.02
CA LEU A 35 7.96 3.81 -13.18
C LEU A 35 8.51 3.23 -11.88
N VAL A 36 8.30 3.91 -10.74
CA VAL A 36 8.71 3.43 -9.42
C VAL A 36 8.03 2.10 -9.08
N ARG A 37 6.72 1.99 -9.38
CA ARG A 37 5.94 0.76 -9.19
C ARG A 37 6.43 -0.37 -10.07
N TYR A 38 6.67 -0.11 -11.35
CA TYR A 38 7.16 -1.09 -12.33
C TYR A 38 8.55 -1.62 -11.96
N LEU A 39 9.43 -0.74 -11.49
CA LEU A 39 10.80 -1.09 -11.11
C LEU A 39 10.91 -1.71 -9.71
N GLY A 40 9.84 -1.68 -8.89
CA GLY A 40 9.83 -2.26 -7.55
C GLY A 40 10.93 -1.71 -6.64
N LEU A 41 11.24 -0.42 -6.76
CA LEU A 41 12.41 0.18 -6.10
C LEU A 41 12.24 0.26 -4.58
N SER A 42 13.33 0.02 -3.86
CA SER A 42 13.41 0.32 -2.41
C SER A 42 13.41 1.82 -2.16
N LYS A 43 13.18 2.23 -0.91
CA LYS A 43 13.15 3.63 -0.46
C LYS A 43 14.38 4.42 -0.93
N ASP A 44 15.57 3.86 -0.72
CA ASP A 44 16.84 4.46 -1.17
C ASP A 44 16.98 4.47 -2.70
N GLY A 45 16.43 3.46 -3.38
CA GLY A 45 16.41 3.37 -4.84
C GLY A 45 15.54 4.43 -5.50
N VAL A 46 14.38 4.74 -4.90
CA VAL A 46 13.49 5.82 -5.34
C VAL A 46 14.15 7.18 -5.15
N GLU A 47 14.79 7.40 -3.99
CA GLU A 47 15.53 8.63 -3.71
C GLU A 47 16.67 8.85 -4.70
N TRP A 48 17.43 7.80 -4.97
CA TRP A 48 18.51 7.86 -5.94
C TRP A 48 17.99 8.17 -7.35
N LEU A 49 16.93 7.48 -7.81
CA LEU A 49 16.35 7.68 -9.14
C LEU A 49 15.84 9.12 -9.29
N TRP A 50 15.11 9.61 -8.30
CA TRP A 50 14.62 10.99 -8.28
C TRP A 50 15.77 12.00 -8.37
N SER A 51 16.82 11.84 -7.57
CA SER A 51 17.97 12.74 -7.58
C SER A 51 18.60 12.84 -8.99
N ARG A 52 18.63 11.72 -9.72
CA ARG A 52 19.15 11.66 -11.10
C ARG A 52 18.22 12.33 -12.10
N LEU A 53 16.91 12.14 -11.98
CA LEU A 53 15.91 12.77 -12.85
C LEU A 53 15.86 14.29 -12.62
N LYS A 54 15.91 14.72 -11.35
CA LYS A 54 15.95 16.14 -10.97
C LYS A 54 17.21 16.84 -11.46
N ASN A 55 18.39 16.24 -11.26
CA ASN A 55 19.65 16.81 -11.75
C ASN A 55 19.71 16.93 -13.28
N LYS A 56 18.92 16.14 -14.00
CA LYS A 56 18.81 16.19 -15.46
C LYS A 56 17.65 17.07 -15.96
N ASN A 57 16.92 17.75 -15.07
CA ASN A 57 15.72 18.53 -15.40
C ASN A 57 14.66 17.72 -16.16
N LEU A 58 14.55 16.42 -15.88
CA LEU A 58 13.60 15.50 -16.54
C LEU A 58 12.27 15.38 -15.77
N LEU A 59 11.97 16.31 -14.87
CA LEU A 59 10.76 16.29 -14.04
C LEU A 59 9.97 17.56 -14.26
N THR A 60 8.65 17.45 -14.33
CA THR A 60 7.80 18.63 -14.53
C THR A 60 7.95 19.59 -13.34
N PRO A 61 7.93 20.92 -13.57
CA PRO A 61 7.91 21.88 -12.47
C PRO A 61 6.68 21.62 -11.58
N GLY A 62 6.91 21.38 -10.29
CA GLY A 62 5.84 20.99 -9.36
C GLY A 62 5.70 19.49 -9.12
N THR A 63 6.47 18.63 -9.81
CA THR A 63 6.59 17.23 -9.40
C THR A 63 7.23 17.19 -8.01
N LEU A 64 6.55 16.56 -7.06
CA LEU A 64 7.00 16.49 -5.68
C LEU A 64 7.64 15.13 -5.44
N PHE A 65 8.91 15.16 -4.99
CA PHE A 65 9.59 13.98 -4.43
C PHE A 65 8.80 13.38 -3.27
N SER A 66 7.99 14.22 -2.64
CA SER A 66 7.52 14.07 -1.28
C SER A 66 6.12 13.51 -1.18
N TRP A 67 5.43 13.09 -2.26
CA TRP A 67 4.11 12.48 -2.08
C TRP A 67 4.22 11.29 -1.11
N TYR A 68 5.19 10.39 -1.30
CA TYR A 68 5.38 9.24 -0.42
C TYR A 68 5.91 9.59 0.98
N TRP A 69 6.79 10.59 1.09
CA TRP A 69 7.48 10.95 2.35
C TRP A 69 6.68 11.91 3.24
N HIS A 70 5.99 12.87 2.62
CA HIS A 70 5.09 13.78 3.31
C HIS A 70 3.89 12.99 3.82
N LEU A 71 3.35 12.10 2.98
CA LEU A 71 2.38 11.11 3.42
C LEU A 71 2.92 10.28 4.58
N GLU A 72 4.11 9.70 4.53
CA GLU A 72 4.64 8.89 5.66
C GLU A 72 4.67 9.68 6.99
N LYS A 73 5.10 10.94 6.96
CA LYS A 73 5.18 11.79 8.16
C LYS A 73 3.80 12.23 8.67
N GLU A 74 2.87 12.53 7.77
CA GLU A 74 1.51 12.93 8.13
C GLU A 74 0.62 11.72 8.48
N PHE A 75 0.79 10.59 7.80
CA PHE A 75 0.22 9.29 8.14
C PHE A 75 0.61 8.87 9.54
N THR A 76 1.89 9.03 9.93
CA THR A 76 2.35 8.66 11.27
C THR A 76 1.51 9.31 12.38
N GLN A 77 0.92 10.49 12.13
CA GLN A 77 0.02 11.15 13.09
C GLN A 77 -1.35 10.48 13.20
N CYS A 78 -1.81 9.83 12.13
CA CYS A 78 -3.03 9.04 12.09
C CYS A 78 -2.86 7.62 12.64
N PHE A 79 -1.65 7.21 13.06
CA PHE A 79 -1.40 5.89 13.63
C PHE A 79 -1.12 5.95 15.12
N SER A 80 -1.68 5.00 15.85
CA SER A 80 -1.40 4.76 17.26
C SER A 80 -0.93 3.32 17.46
N LYS A 81 -0.13 3.10 18.50
CA LYS A 81 0.36 1.78 18.89
C LYS A 81 -0.21 1.39 20.25
N GLN A 82 -0.81 0.21 20.33
CA GLN A 82 -1.23 -0.42 21.58
C GLN A 82 -0.69 -1.85 21.62
N GLY A 83 0.25 -2.10 22.54
CA GLY A 83 0.95 -3.38 22.61
C GLY A 83 1.71 -3.69 21.31
N ASN A 84 1.37 -4.82 20.68
CA ASN A 84 1.99 -5.27 19.42
C ASN A 84 1.22 -4.83 18.16
N ILE A 85 0.13 -4.08 18.33
CA ILE A 85 -0.77 -3.66 17.26
C ILE A 85 -0.58 -2.17 17.01
N VAL A 86 -0.34 -1.83 15.74
CA VAL A 86 -0.39 -0.47 15.22
C VAL A 86 -1.65 -0.34 14.40
N PHE A 87 -2.43 0.71 14.60
CA PHE A 87 -3.71 0.92 13.94
C PHE A 87 -3.92 2.39 13.61
N CYS A 88 -4.70 2.66 12.58
CA CYS A 88 -5.14 3.99 12.22
C CYS A 88 -6.25 4.44 13.19
N ASN A 89 -6.00 5.49 13.97
CA ASN A 89 -6.99 6.07 14.89
C ASN A 89 -7.77 7.24 14.26
N ASP A 90 -7.27 7.81 13.16
CA ASP A 90 -7.92 8.92 12.47
C ASP A 90 -8.09 8.61 10.97
N VAL A 91 -9.11 7.79 10.68
CA VAL A 91 -9.49 7.48 9.29
C VAL A 91 -9.95 8.74 8.57
N GLN A 92 -10.51 9.75 9.27
CA GLN A 92 -10.99 10.99 8.66
C GLN A 92 -9.85 11.91 8.23
N GLY A 93 -8.79 12.02 9.03
CA GLY A 93 -7.54 12.66 8.63
C GLY A 93 -6.93 11.94 7.42
N LEU A 94 -7.06 10.62 7.39
CA LEU A 94 -6.67 9.78 6.26
C LEU A 94 -7.47 10.10 4.98
N LYS A 95 -8.75 10.49 5.10
CA LYS A 95 -9.58 10.94 3.98
C LYS A 95 -9.10 12.24 3.36
N LYS A 96 -8.54 13.15 4.15
CA LYS A 96 -8.09 14.47 3.66
C LYS A 96 -6.94 14.38 2.66
N TYR A 97 -6.21 13.26 2.63
CA TYR A 97 -5.18 13.02 1.62
C TYR A 97 -5.76 12.63 0.25
N PHE A 98 -7.05 12.27 0.21
CA PHE A 98 -7.77 12.12 -1.04
C PHE A 98 -8.40 13.48 -1.36
N ASP A 99 -7.97 14.09 -2.46
CA ASP A 99 -8.50 15.35 -3.00
C ASP A 99 -9.95 15.20 -3.55
N THR A 100 -10.69 14.18 -3.11
CA THR A 100 -12.01 13.76 -3.61
C THR A 100 -12.94 13.37 -2.47
N GLU A 101 -14.25 13.42 -2.72
CA GLU A 101 -15.25 12.90 -1.80
C GLU A 101 -15.00 11.43 -1.50
N TYR A 102 -14.84 11.11 -0.22
CA TYR A 102 -14.64 9.75 0.23
C TYR A 102 -15.99 9.01 0.26
N ASP A 103 -16.18 8.05 -0.64
CA ASP A 103 -17.28 7.10 -0.57
C ASP A 103 -16.77 5.73 -0.06
N PRO A 104 -17.17 5.26 1.13
CA PRO A 104 -16.81 3.93 1.63
C PRO A 104 -17.11 2.78 0.65
N SER A 105 -18.10 2.94 -0.24
CA SER A 105 -18.50 1.89 -1.19
C SER A 105 -17.43 1.61 -2.26
N GLU A 106 -16.57 2.60 -2.54
CA GLU A 106 -15.46 2.48 -3.49
C GLU A 106 -14.20 1.83 -2.87
N TRP A 107 -14.24 1.52 -1.57
CA TRP A 107 -13.12 0.96 -0.84
C TRP A 107 -13.44 -0.42 -0.26
N CYS A 108 -12.45 -1.31 -0.33
CA CYS A 108 -12.49 -2.59 0.35
C CYS A 108 -11.37 -2.71 1.38
N LEU A 109 -11.70 -3.30 2.52
CA LEU A 109 -10.77 -3.63 3.58
C LEU A 109 -10.10 -4.96 3.25
N PHE A 110 -8.84 -4.92 2.86
CA PHE A 110 -8.03 -6.10 2.66
C PHE A 110 -7.33 -6.52 3.94
N ILE A 111 -7.50 -7.78 4.32
CA ILE A 111 -6.91 -8.36 5.52
C ILE A 111 -6.04 -9.56 5.14
N ASP A 112 -4.79 -9.53 5.58
CA ASP A 112 -3.78 -10.54 5.26
C ASP A 112 -2.99 -10.99 6.49
N SER A 113 -2.80 -12.30 6.62
CA SER A 113 -1.94 -12.89 7.63
C SER A 113 -0.68 -13.36 6.93
N PHE A 114 0.43 -12.93 7.48
CA PHE A 114 1.75 -13.38 7.09
C PHE A 114 2.32 -14.21 8.24
N LYS A 115 3.41 -14.95 7.96
CA LYS A 115 4.05 -15.83 8.94
C LYS A 115 4.41 -15.15 10.27
N THR A 116 4.53 -13.84 10.27
CA THR A 116 5.00 -13.06 11.42
C THR A 116 3.98 -12.02 11.89
N GLY A 117 2.71 -12.13 11.47
CA GLY A 117 1.71 -11.15 11.87
C GLY A 117 0.49 -11.00 10.95
N LEU A 118 -0.18 -9.87 11.14
CA LEU A 118 -1.43 -9.49 10.49
C LEU A 118 -1.30 -8.08 9.92
N LYS A 119 -1.86 -7.83 8.73
CA LYS A 119 -1.97 -6.50 8.13
C LYS A 119 -3.39 -6.25 7.65
N ALA A 120 -3.89 -5.07 7.94
CA ALA A 120 -5.13 -4.51 7.42
C ALA A 120 -4.80 -3.32 6.52
N VAL A 121 -5.36 -3.32 5.31
CA VAL A 121 -5.07 -2.34 4.26
C VAL A 121 -6.36 -1.96 3.56
N LEU A 122 -6.60 -0.68 3.32
CA LEU A 122 -7.70 -0.21 2.49
C LEU A 122 -7.25 -0.19 1.02
N LEU A 123 -8.05 -0.81 0.15
CA LEU A 123 -7.84 -0.85 -1.28
C LEU A 123 -8.98 -0.15 -1.99
N HIS A 124 -8.66 0.69 -2.97
CA HIS A 124 -9.67 1.30 -3.82
C HIS A 124 -10.08 0.30 -4.92
N ASN A 125 -11.37 0.12 -5.13
CA ASN A 125 -11.92 -0.89 -6.05
C ASN A 125 -11.46 -0.68 -7.50
N GLY A 126 -11.28 0.57 -7.93
CA GLY A 126 -10.74 0.92 -9.26
C GLY A 126 -9.22 0.89 -9.34
N ASN A 127 -8.50 0.59 -8.24
CA ASN A 127 -7.04 0.68 -8.12
C ASN A 127 -6.45 2.06 -8.53
N SER A 128 -7.30 3.08 -8.60
CA SER A 128 -6.94 4.47 -8.92
C SER A 128 -6.06 5.13 -7.84
N PHE A 129 -6.13 4.62 -6.61
CA PHE A 129 -5.38 5.14 -5.47
C PHE A 129 -4.42 4.09 -4.91
N ALA A 130 -3.37 4.58 -4.25
CA ALA A 130 -2.46 3.72 -3.51
C ALA A 130 -3.17 3.01 -2.35
N SER A 131 -2.75 1.78 -2.07
CA SER A 131 -3.24 1.02 -0.91
C SER A 131 -2.87 1.73 0.40
N LEU A 132 -3.82 1.85 1.31
CA LEU A 132 -3.61 2.54 2.58
C LEU A 132 -3.45 1.55 3.72
N PRO A 133 -2.34 1.58 4.48
CA PRO A 133 -2.28 0.80 5.69
C PRO A 133 -3.35 1.29 6.68
N LEU A 134 -4.09 0.38 7.30
CA LEU A 134 -5.03 0.69 8.39
C LEU A 134 -4.59 0.06 9.71
N GLY A 135 -3.82 -1.01 9.66
CA GLY A 135 -3.17 -1.54 10.85
C GLY A 135 -2.24 -2.70 10.55
N HIS A 136 -1.37 -3.00 11.49
CA HIS A 136 -0.58 -4.21 11.48
C HIS A 136 -0.34 -4.73 12.91
N SER A 137 -0.31 -6.05 13.08
CA SER A 137 0.14 -6.75 14.28
C SER A 137 1.40 -7.54 13.95
N VAL A 138 2.37 -7.56 14.86
CA VAL A 138 3.64 -8.30 14.69
C VAL A 138 3.69 -9.57 15.57
N HIS A 139 2.54 -10.16 15.86
CA HIS A 139 2.46 -11.37 16.68
C HIS A 139 2.34 -12.64 15.82
N LEU A 140 3.05 -13.70 16.22
CA LEU A 140 3.20 -14.94 15.45
C LEU A 140 1.91 -15.79 15.36
N GLU A 141 0.96 -15.56 16.26
CA GLU A 141 -0.29 -16.32 16.28
C GLU A 141 -1.40 -15.52 15.60
N GLU A 142 -1.96 -16.10 14.53
CA GLU A 142 -3.20 -15.65 13.91
C GLU A 142 -4.35 -15.81 14.93
N ASN A 143 -4.52 -14.83 15.80
CA ASN A 143 -5.54 -14.85 16.84
C ASN A 143 -6.71 -13.94 16.45
N TYR A 144 -7.93 -14.48 16.45
CA TYR A 144 -9.18 -13.72 16.24
C TYR A 144 -9.24 -12.43 17.07
N ASN A 145 -8.70 -12.43 18.28
CA ASN A 145 -8.68 -11.26 19.16
C ASN A 145 -7.89 -10.09 18.55
N ASP A 146 -6.77 -10.34 17.88
CA ASP A 146 -5.97 -9.30 17.23
C ASP A 146 -6.75 -8.65 16.08
N PHE A 147 -7.52 -9.46 15.33
CA PHE A 147 -8.40 -8.97 14.27
C PHE A 147 -9.55 -8.13 14.82
N SER A 148 -10.26 -8.65 15.83
CA SER A 148 -11.36 -7.94 16.47
C SER A 148 -10.88 -6.59 17.01
N MET A 149 -9.70 -6.57 17.61
CA MET A 149 -9.11 -5.33 18.12
C MET A 149 -8.77 -4.36 16.99
N ILE A 150 -8.19 -4.81 15.87
CA ILE A 150 -7.93 -3.92 14.72
C ILE A 150 -9.25 -3.37 14.14
N LEU A 151 -10.28 -4.20 13.94
CA LEU A 151 -11.56 -3.78 13.39
C LEU A 151 -12.29 -2.77 14.29
N GLU A 152 -12.22 -2.96 15.61
CA GLU A 152 -12.74 -2.02 16.59
C GLU A 152 -11.98 -0.69 16.51
N LYS A 153 -10.64 -0.73 16.48
CA LYS A 153 -9.80 0.48 16.49
C LYS A 153 -9.90 1.31 15.22
N ILE A 154 -10.16 0.70 14.07
CA ILE A 154 -10.37 1.41 12.79
C ILE A 154 -11.83 1.84 12.58
N ASN A 155 -12.70 1.70 13.60
CA ASN A 155 -14.13 2.00 13.53
C ASN A 155 -14.85 1.35 12.34
N TYR A 156 -14.60 0.07 12.08
CA TYR A 156 -15.15 -0.62 10.90
C TYR A 156 -16.68 -0.46 10.76
N GLN A 157 -17.42 -0.44 11.87
CA GLN A 157 -18.88 -0.30 11.89
C GLN A 157 -19.41 0.99 11.27
N GLU A 158 -18.62 2.07 11.28
CA GLU A 158 -19.00 3.35 10.67
C GLU A 158 -18.85 3.31 9.15
N HIS A 159 -17.88 2.54 8.66
CA HIS A 159 -17.51 2.53 7.24
C HIS A 159 -18.14 1.39 6.45
N ARG A 160 -18.33 0.22 7.08
CA ARG A 160 -18.90 -0.98 6.47
C ARG A 160 -18.25 -1.33 5.13
N TRP A 161 -16.92 -1.20 5.04
CA TRP A 161 -16.18 -1.58 3.84
C TRP A 161 -16.42 -3.04 3.51
N THR A 162 -16.45 -3.37 2.22
CA THR A 162 -16.40 -4.78 1.81
C THR A 162 -15.09 -5.38 2.28
N VAL A 163 -15.11 -6.54 2.95
CA VAL A 163 -13.90 -7.20 3.44
C VAL A 163 -13.39 -8.17 2.39
N CYS A 164 -12.12 -8.03 2.04
CA CYS A 164 -11.40 -8.87 1.11
C CYS A 164 -10.24 -9.55 1.84
N GLY A 165 -9.96 -10.80 1.53
CA GLY A 165 -8.83 -11.49 2.16
C GLY A 165 -8.70 -12.93 1.70
N TYR A 166 -7.67 -13.59 2.22
CA TYR A 166 -7.54 -15.03 2.04
C TYR A 166 -8.71 -15.76 2.71
N PHE A 167 -9.20 -16.83 2.07
CA PHE A 167 -10.32 -17.62 2.54
C PHE A 167 -10.16 -18.03 4.01
N LYS A 168 -8.97 -18.49 4.39
CA LYS A 168 -8.63 -18.84 5.78
C LYS A 168 -9.00 -17.73 6.78
N MET A 169 -8.74 -16.48 6.41
CA MET A 169 -8.93 -15.31 7.27
C MET A 169 -10.40 -14.93 7.36
N LEU A 170 -11.09 -15.04 6.23
CA LEU A 170 -12.52 -14.80 6.14
C LEU A 170 -13.32 -15.87 6.88
N THR A 171 -12.90 -17.13 6.83
CA THR A 171 -13.49 -18.20 7.65
C THR A 171 -13.23 -17.99 9.13
N MET A 172 -12.05 -17.47 9.52
CA MET A 172 -11.78 -17.11 10.92
C MET A 172 -12.68 -15.95 11.38
N LEU A 173 -12.91 -14.94 10.53
CA LEU A 173 -13.84 -13.84 10.82
C LEU A 173 -15.27 -14.33 11.05
N LEU A 174 -15.70 -15.34 10.29
CA LEU A 174 -17.02 -15.97 10.42
C LEU A 174 -17.12 -16.99 11.56
N GLY A 175 -16.05 -17.21 12.34
CA GLY A 175 -16.02 -18.22 13.40
C GLY A 175 -16.07 -19.67 12.88
N GLN A 176 -15.72 -19.88 11.61
CA GLN A 176 -15.71 -21.20 10.97
C GLN A 176 -14.33 -21.87 11.13
N GLN A 177 -14.32 -23.16 11.43
CA GLN A 177 -13.09 -23.94 11.57
C GLN A 177 -12.48 -24.22 10.18
N ALA A 178 -11.33 -23.63 9.90
CA ALA A 178 -10.75 -23.60 8.54
C ALA A 178 -9.68 -24.68 8.32
N GLY A 179 -9.72 -25.33 7.14
CA GLY A 179 -8.55 -25.98 6.54
C GLY A 179 -7.68 -24.97 5.78
N TYR A 180 -6.42 -25.31 5.48
CA TYR A 180 -5.54 -24.45 4.69
C TYR A 180 -6.00 -24.36 3.22
N THR A 181 -6.82 -23.37 2.87
CA THR A 181 -7.25 -23.13 1.48
C THR A 181 -6.84 -21.72 1.03
N LYS A 182 -6.15 -21.64 -0.12
CA LYS A 182 -5.50 -20.42 -0.66
C LYS A 182 -6.36 -19.69 -1.71
N PHE A 183 -7.67 -19.60 -1.52
CA PHE A 183 -8.51 -18.81 -2.44
C PHE A 183 -8.75 -17.41 -1.87
N LEU A 184 -8.72 -16.39 -2.73
CA LEU A 184 -9.17 -15.05 -2.37
C LEU A 184 -10.69 -15.08 -2.31
N CYS A 185 -11.27 -14.56 -1.23
CA CYS A 185 -12.72 -14.40 -1.15
C CYS A 185 -13.08 -12.94 -0.80
N LEU A 186 -14.30 -12.55 -1.16
CA LEU A 186 -14.92 -11.28 -0.78
C LEU A 186 -16.08 -11.59 0.16
N LEU A 187 -16.22 -10.78 1.21
CA LEU A 187 -17.29 -10.86 2.19
C LEU A 187 -17.85 -9.46 2.44
N CYS A 188 -19.17 -9.33 2.28
CA CYS A 188 -19.93 -8.24 2.87
C CYS A 188 -20.38 -8.72 4.26
N LEU A 189 -19.82 -8.14 5.31
CA LEU A 189 -20.19 -8.40 6.70
C LEU A 189 -21.28 -7.42 7.16
#